data_AF-A0A2S4MD10-F1
#
_entry.id   AF-A0A2S4MD10-F1
#
_cell.length_a   1.000
_cell.length_b   1.000
_cell.length_c   1.000
_cell.angle_alpha   90.00
_cell.angle_beta   90.00
_cell.angle_gamma   90.00
#
_symmetry.space_group_name_H-M   'P 1'
#
loop_
_entity.id
_entity.type
_entity.pdbx_description
1 polymer ?
#
loop_
_entity_poly.entity_id
_entity_poly.type
_entity_poly.pdbx_seq_one_letter_code
_entity_poly.pdbx_strand_id
1 'polypeptide(L)' 'MKTHVHHDPADRASDAPTRIQIETPEDYALALDRIKALNRSQRSQSQEAELEALSQAVRRWDRRHIAG' A
#
# COMPACT_ATOMS: atom_id res chain seq x y z
N MET A 1 3.61 -25.45 25.85
CA MET A 1 2.81 -24.41 25.16
C MET A 1 3.76 -23.29 24.77
N LYS A 2 4.07 -23.14 23.48
CA LYS A 2 4.83 -22.00 22.94
C LYS A 2 4.11 -21.58 21.67
N THR A 3 3.48 -20.42 21.70
CA THR A 3 2.73 -19.84 20.58
C THR A 3 3.72 -19.43 19.49
N HIS A 4 3.75 -20.20 18.39
CA HIS A 4 4.45 -19.78 17.18
C HIS A 4 3.66 -18.62 16.58
N VAL A 5 4.18 -17.41 16.77
CA VAL A 5 3.76 -16.25 15.99
C VAL A 5 4.26 -16.50 14.57
N HIS A 6 3.39 -17.02 13.71
CA HIS A 6 3.57 -16.96 12.27
C HIS A 6 3.46 -15.49 11.87
N HIS A 7 4.59 -14.80 11.90
CA HIS A 7 4.77 -13.65 11.04
C HIS A 7 4.98 -14.21 9.65
N ASP A 8 3.90 -14.28 8.86
CA ASP A 8 4.03 -14.34 7.41
C ASP A 8 4.80 -13.07 6.98
N PRO A 9 6.04 -13.21 6.45
CA PRO A 9 6.85 -12.08 6.03
C PRO A 9 6.61 -11.77 4.56
N ALA A 10 5.45 -12.15 4.01
CA ALA A 10 5.01 -11.67 2.71
C ALA A 10 4.70 -10.16 2.83
N ASP A 11 5.68 -9.38 2.38
CA ASP A 11 5.50 -8.03 1.86
C ASP A 11 5.38 -6.84 2.83
N ARG A 12 6.12 -6.89 3.95
CA ARG A 12 6.77 -5.67 4.46
C ARG A 12 8.17 -5.56 3.86
N ALA A 13 8.26 -5.22 2.58
CA ALA A 13 9.55 -4.89 1.98
C ALA A 13 10.03 -3.55 2.55
N SER A 14 11.03 -3.65 3.42
CA SER A 14 11.93 -2.58 3.82
C SER A 14 12.63 -1.94 2.61
N ASP A 15 13.01 -0.69 2.82
CA ASP A 15 14.06 0.08 2.13
C ASP A 15 13.74 0.67 0.73
N ALA A 16 13.83 2.02 0.68
CA ALA A 16 13.56 2.94 -0.43
C ALA A 16 12.08 3.09 -0.88
N PRO A 17 11.67 4.28 -1.41
CA PRO A 17 10.33 4.49 -1.98
C PRO A 17 10.22 3.76 -3.31
N THR A 18 10.22 2.43 -3.23
CA THR A 18 10.28 1.53 -4.37
C THR A 18 8.87 1.37 -4.89
N ARG A 19 8.49 2.29 -5.79
CA ARG A 19 7.31 2.27 -6.68
C ARG A 19 6.31 1.15 -6.38
N ILE A 20 5.32 1.45 -5.56
CA ILE A 20 4.18 0.56 -5.30
C ILE A 20 3.47 0.28 -6.63
N GLN A 21 3.33 -1.00 -6.98
CA GLN A 21 2.55 -1.45 -8.13
C GLN A 21 1.36 -2.25 -7.63
N ILE A 22 0.20 -1.98 -8.21
CA ILE A 22 -1.02 -2.74 -7.97
C ILE A 22 -1.17 -3.66 -9.18
N GLU A 23 -1.17 -4.97 -8.93
CA GLU A 23 -1.28 -5.99 -9.97
C GLU A 23 -2.61 -6.75 -9.88
N THR A 24 -3.24 -6.75 -8.70
CA THR A 24 -4.51 -7.42 -8.44
C THR A 24 -5.59 -6.49 -7.87
N PRO A 25 -6.88 -6.82 -8.04
CA PRO A 25 -7.98 -6.11 -7.36
C PRO A 25 -7.87 -6.17 -5.82
N GLU A 26 -7.32 -7.25 -5.27
CA GLU A 26 -7.05 -7.39 -3.84
C GLU A 26 -5.99 -6.39 -3.37
N ASP A 27 -4.90 -6.23 -4.11
CA ASP A 27 -3.87 -5.22 -3.84
C ASP A 27 -4.44 -3.79 -3.94
N TYR A 28 -5.38 -3.58 -4.86
CA TYR A 28 -6.08 -2.30 -4.99
C TYR A 28 -6.89 -1.99 -3.73
N ALA A 29 -7.64 -2.96 -3.21
CA ALA A 29 -8.40 -2.81 -1.98
C ALA A 29 -7.48 -2.55 -0.77
N LEU A 30 -6.37 -3.29 -0.67
CA LEU A 30 -5.36 -3.09 0.37
C LEU A 30 -4.71 -1.70 0.30
N ALA A 31 -4.38 -1.22 -0.91
CA ALA A 31 -3.83 0.11 -1.12
C ALA A 31 -4.80 1.21 -0.67
N LEU A 32 -6.09 1.08 -0.98
CA LEU A 32 -7.12 2.02 -0.54
C LEU A 32 -7.26 2.06 0.99
N ASP A 33 -7.26 0.90 1.65
CA ASP A 33 -7.35 0.85 3.10
C ASP A 33 -6.08 1.37 3.78
N ARG A 34 -4.91 1.16 3.16
CA ARG A 34 -3.66 1.76 3.62
C ARG A 34 -3.68 3.29 3.51
N ILE A 35 -4.17 3.86 2.40
CA ILE A 35 -4.35 5.31 2.25
C ILE A 35 -5.30 5.87 3.32
N LYS A 36 -6.40 5.17 3.63
CA LYS A 36 -7.32 5.58 4.70
C LYS A 36 -6.64 5.54 6.08
N ALA A 37 -5.85 4.52 6.37
CA ALA A 37 -5.12 4.38 7.62
C ALA A 37 -4.06 5.49 7.79
N LEU A 38 -3.33 5.81 6.71
CA LEU A 38 -2.34 6.90 6.67
C LEU A 38 -3.01 8.27 6.85
N ASN A 39 -4.21 8.48 6.29
CA ASN A 39 -4.97 9.71 6.49
C ASN A 39 -5.50 9.90 7.92
N ARG A 40 -5.70 8.81 8.68
CA ARG A 40 -6.16 8.86 10.07
C ARG A 40 -5.03 9.06 11.08
N SER A 41 -3.79 8.76 10.72
CA SER A 41 -2.62 8.94 11.59
C SER A 41 -2.03 10.35 11.45
N GLN A 42 -1.36 10.86 12.50
CA GLN A 42 -0.62 12.12 12.40
C GLN A 42 0.49 11.99 11.36
N ARG A 43 0.31 12.69 10.23
CA ARG A 43 1.16 12.61 9.04
C ARG A 43 2.59 13.04 9.37
N SER A 44 3.49 12.06 9.36
CA SER A 44 4.93 12.30 9.32
C SER A 44 5.39 12.41 7.87
N GLN A 45 6.51 13.08 7.61
CA GLN A 45 7.04 13.28 6.25
C GLN A 45 7.21 11.97 5.46
N SER A 46 7.59 10.88 6.14
CA SER A 46 7.67 9.53 5.54
C SER A 46 6.30 8.95 5.16
N GLN A 47 5.25 9.26 5.93
CA GLN A 47 3.88 8.82 5.64
C GLN A 47 3.25 9.59 4.49
N GLU A 48 3.63 10.86 4.30
CA GLU A 48 3.22 11.63 3.12
C GLU A 48 3.82 11.05 1.84
N ALA A 49 5.11 10.68 1.86
CA ALA A 49 5.75 10.01 0.73
C ALA A 49 5.10 8.64 0.42
N GLU A 50 4.75 7.85 1.45
CA GLU A 50 4.02 6.59 1.29
C GLU A 50 2.62 6.82 0.69
N LEU A 51 1.89 7.83 1.19
CA LEU A 51 0.56 8.17 0.69
C LEU A 51 0.59 8.63 -0.76
N GLU A 52 1.58 9.42 -1.15
CA GLU A 52 1.76 9.85 -2.53
C GLU A 52 2.04 8.66 -3.45
N ALA A 53 2.94 7.76 -3.04
CA ALA A 53 3.27 6.56 -3.80
C ALA A 53 2.05 5.64 -3.99
N LEU A 54 1.28 5.39 -2.92
CA LEU A 54 0.03 4.61 -2.97
C LEU A 54 -1.01 5.27 -3.88
N SER A 55 -1.18 6.59 -3.76
CA SER A 55 -2.13 7.35 -4.58
C SER A 55 -1.77 7.30 -6.07
N GLN A 56 -0.48 7.36 -6.41
CA GLN A 56 -0.02 7.20 -7.78
C GLN A 56 -0.27 5.78 -8.32
N ALA A 57 -0.06 4.75 -7.49
CA ALA A 57 -0.30 3.36 -7.87
C ALA A 57 -1.78 3.10 -8.18
N VAL A 58 -2.68 3.54 -7.28
CA VAL A 58 -4.14 3.49 -7.44
C VAL A 58 -4.57 4.18 -8.74
N ARG A 59 -4.09 5.41 -8.98
CA ARG A 59 -4.41 6.14 -10.23
C ARG A 59 -3.94 5.42 -11.50
N ARG A 60 -2.80 4.74 -11.47
CA ARG A 60 -2.32 3.96 -12.62
C ARG A 60 -3.19 2.73 -12.86
N TRP A 61 -3.60 2.06 -11.79
CA TRP A 61 -4.53 0.93 -11.86
C TRP A 61 -5.88 1.36 -12.43
N ASP A 62 -6.45 2.43 -11.88
CA ASP A 62 -7.71 3.03 -12.34
C ASP A 62 -7.65 3.36 -13.84
N ARG A 63 -6.56 3.98 -14.32
CA ARG A 63 -6.41 4.26 -15.76
C ARG A 63 -6.36 3.02 -16.63
N ARG A 64 -5.79 1.91 -16.15
CA ARG A 64 -5.74 0.65 -16.91
C ARG A 64 -7.09 -0.07 -16.92
N HIS A 65 -7.88 0.05 -15.85
CA HIS A 65 -9.11 -0.72 -15.66
C HIS A 65 -10.40 0.07 -15.95
N ILE A 66 -10.38 1.40 -15.87
CA ILE A 66 -11.53 2.28 -16.20
C ILE A 66 -11.52 2.68 -17.68
N ALA A 67 -10.40 2.53 -18.39
CA ALA A 67 -10.34 2.77 -19.85
C ALA A 67 -10.92 1.62 -20.69
N GLY A 68 -11.68 0.70 -20.09
CA GLY A 68 -12.40 -0.40 -20.75
C GLY A 68 -13.88 -0.12 -20.88
#